data_AF-I4VYQ3-F1
#
_entry.id   AF-I4VYQ3-F1
#
_cell.length_a   1.000
_cell.length_b   1.000
_cell.length_c   1.000
_cell.angle_alpha   90.00
_cell.angle_beta   90.00
_cell.angle_gamma   90.00
#
_symmetry.space_group_name_H-M   'P 1'
#
loop_
_entity.id
_entity.type
_entity.pdbx_description
1 polymer ?
#
loop_
_entity_poly.entity_id
_entity_poly.type
_entity_poly.pdbx_seq_one_letter_code
_entity_poly.pdbx_strand_id
1 'polypeptide(L)' 'MLNPRHECWAITDHAAGNQRQALALAERMDMPVRHLVLEPRAPWSWFAPRLLPGSD' A
#
# COMPACT_ATOMS: atom_id res chain seq x y z
N MET A 1 18.83 -7.37 -14.35
CA MET A 1 18.33 -7.80 -13.02
C MET A 1 18.33 -6.57 -12.13
N LEU A 2 17.17 -6.14 -11.65
CA LEU A 2 17.08 -4.99 -10.75
C LEU A 2 17.64 -5.38 -9.38
N ASN A 3 18.46 -4.51 -8.79
CA ASN A 3 19.01 -4.71 -7.46
C ASN A 3 17.92 -4.34 -6.45
N PRO A 4 17.47 -5.24 -5.55
CA PRO A 4 16.37 -4.93 -4.63
C PRO A 4 16.66 -3.75 -3.70
N ARG A 5 17.93 -3.35 -3.54
CA ARG A 5 18.33 -2.12 -2.82
C ARG A 5 17.97 -0.82 -3.55
N HIS A 6 17.58 -0.88 -4.82
CA HIS A 6 17.20 0.27 -5.63
C HIS A 6 15.73 0.21 -6.08
N GLU A 7 14.89 -0.62 -5.46
CA GLU A 7 13.45 -0.67 -5.73
C GLU A 7 12.65 0.02 -4.62
N CYS A 8 11.64 0.80 -5.00
CA CYS A 8 10.66 1.33 -4.07
C CYS A 8 9.51 0.34 -3.92
N TRP A 9 9.30 -0.17 -2.70
CA TRP A 9 8.18 -1.05 -2.40
C TRP A 9 7.00 -0.24 -1.87
N ALA A 10 5.94 -0.13 -2.67
CA ALA A 10 4.66 0.38 -2.21
C ALA A 10 3.82 -0.80 -1.74
N ILE A 11 3.59 -0.93 -0.44
CA ILE A 11 2.78 -2.01 0.13
C ILE A 11 1.48 -1.40 0.64
N THR A 12 0.35 -1.78 0.05
CA THR A 12 -0.97 -1.20 0.37
C THR A 12 -1.98 -2.30 0.58
N ASP A 13 -2.98 -2.09 1.43
CA ASP A 13 -4.22 -2.83 1.37
C ASP A 13 -5.15 -2.11 0.36
N HIS A 14 -6.17 -2.76 -0.20
CA HIS A 14 -7.06 -2.20 -1.26
C HIS A 14 -7.83 -0.89 -0.89
N ALA A 15 -7.45 -0.22 0.20
CA ALA A 15 -7.95 1.06 0.66
C ALA A 15 -7.57 2.16 -0.34
N ALA A 16 -8.55 2.66 -1.08
CA ALA A 16 -8.30 3.62 -2.15
C ALA A 16 -7.58 4.91 -1.68
N GLY A 17 -7.81 5.39 -0.45
CA GLY A 17 -7.15 6.57 0.10
C GLY A 17 -5.65 6.40 0.32
N ASN A 18 -5.28 5.44 1.18
CA ASN A 18 -3.89 5.11 1.49
C ASN A 18 -3.10 4.69 0.24
N GLN A 19 -3.73 3.89 -0.64
CA GLN A 19 -3.09 3.41 -1.85
C GLN A 19 -2.64 4.55 -2.78
N ARG A 20 -3.50 5.55 -3.01
CA ARG A 20 -3.16 6.69 -3.88
C ARG A 20 -2.00 7.51 -3.31
N GLN A 21 -1.98 7.74 -2.00
CA GLN A 21 -0.92 8.52 -1.35
C GLN A 21 0.43 7.76 -1.37
N ALA A 22 0.41 6.46 -1.09
CA ALA A 22 1.59 5.61 -1.14
C ALA A 22 2.19 5.52 -2.55
N LEU A 23 1.34 5.37 -3.57
CA LEU A 23 1.79 5.35 -4.98
C LEU A 23 2.35 6.71 -5.41
N ALA A 24 1.69 7.82 -5.07
CA ALA A 24 2.18 9.15 -5.39
C ALA A 24 3.55 9.44 -4.74
N LEU A 25 3.78 8.97 -3.51
CA LEU A 25 5.08 9.07 -2.85
C LEU A 25 6.13 8.19 -3.54
N ALA A 26 5.77 6.96 -3.89
CA ALA A 26 6.67 6.02 -4.57
C ALA A 26 7.12 6.54 -5.94
N GLU A 27 6.19 7.11 -6.72
CA GLU A 27 6.48 7.74 -8.01
C GLU A 27 7.47 8.92 -7.88
N ARG A 28 7.47 9.62 -6.74
CA ARG A 28 8.38 10.74 -6.48
C ARG A 28 9.78 10.31 -6.05
N MET A 29 10.00 9.03 -5.75
CA MET A 29 11.31 8.55 -5.28
C MET A 29 12.32 8.31 -6.41
N ASP A 30 11.93 8.49 -7.68
CA ASP A 30 12.79 8.29 -8.86
C ASP A 30 13.46 6.90 -8.90
N MET A 31 12.72 5.89 -8.44
CA MET A 31 13.14 4.50 -8.35
C MET A 31 12.08 3.60 -8.99
N PRO A 32 12.47 2.44 -9.55
CA PRO A 32 11.52 1.41 -9.96
C PRO A 32 10.54 1.07 -8.83
N VAL A 33 9.25 1.32 -9.06
CA VAL A 33 8.19 1.05 -8.08
C VAL A 33 7.68 -0.37 -8.25
N ARG A 34 7.70 -1.12 -7.16
CA ARG A 34 7.05 -2.42 -7.01
C ARG A 34 5.85 -2.26 -6.10
N HIS A 35 4.65 -2.31 -6.68
CA HIS A 35 3.40 -2.25 -5.92
C HIS A 35 2.97 -3.65 -5.49
N LEU A 36 2.87 -3.86 -4.18
CA LEU A 36 2.35 -5.06 -3.55
C LEU A 36 1.02 -4.73 -2.87
N VAL A 37 -0.07 -5.26 -3.42
CA VAL A 37 -1.40 -5.15 -2.80
C VAL A 37 -1.62 -6.35 -1.88
N LEU A 38 -1.86 -6.06 -0.61
CA LEU A 38 -2.24 -7.05 0.38
C LEU A 38 -3.76 -7.24 0.38
N GLU A 39 -4.17 -8.50 0.47
CA GLU A 39 -5.54 -8.90 0.75
C GLU A 39 -5.61 -9.48 2.17
N PRO A 40 -5.91 -8.65 3.19
CA PRO A 40 -6.03 -9.15 4.55
C PRO A 40 -7.15 -10.18 4.60
N ARG A 41 -6.84 -11.37 5.10
CA ARG A 41 -7.85 -12.40 5.38
C ARG A 41 -8.39 -12.23 6.79
N ALA A 42 -9.49 -12.91 7.09
CA ALA A 42 -9.94 -13.06 8.47
C ALA A 42 -8.82 -13.69 9.32
N PRO A 43 -8.62 -13.23 10.57
CA PRO A 43 -9.43 -12.25 11.27
C PRO A 43 -9.04 -10.78 11.00
N TRP A 44 -7.93 -10.51 10.31
CA TRP A 44 -7.37 -9.15 10.17
C TRP A 44 -8.21 -8.23 9.30
N SER A 45 -8.95 -8.78 8.34
CA SER A 45 -9.96 -8.01 7.61
C SER A 45 -11.06 -7.46 8.51
N TRP A 46 -11.41 -8.14 9.61
CA TRP A 46 -12.46 -7.69 10.53
C TRP A 46 -12.03 -6.51 11.41
N PHE A 47 -10.72 -6.38 11.64
CA PHE A 47 -10.14 -5.30 12.44
C PHE A 47 -9.57 -4.16 11.57
N ALA A 48 -9.91 -4.13 10.28
CA ALA A 48 -9.46 -3.05 9.41
C ALA A 48 -10.07 -1.71 9.87
N PRO A 49 -9.27 -0.63 10.08
CA PRO A 49 -9.77 0.66 10.55
C PRO A 49 -10.90 1.26 9.70
N ARG A 50 -10.96 0.91 8.42
CA ARG A 50 -12.02 1.29 7.45
C ARG A 50 -13.42 0.78 7.83
N LEU A 51 -13.50 -0.18 8.75
CA LEU A 51 -14.77 -0.70 9.28
C LEU A 51 -15.23 0.06 10.53
N LEU A 52 -14.40 0.96 11.06
CA LEU A 52 -14.74 1.80 12.20
C LEU A 52 -15.47 3.07 11.74
N PRO A 53 -16.43 3.58 12.55
CA PRO A 53 -17.06 4.87 12.27
C PRO A 53 -16.02 6.00 12.21
N GLY A 54 -16.10 6.89 11.22
CA GLY A 54 -15.20 8.04 11.06
C GLY A 54 -13.88 7.73 10.35
N SER A 55 -13.86 6.70 9.50
CA SER A 55 -12.67 6.27 8.75
C SER A 55 -12.53 6.86 7.33
N ASP A 56 -13.30 7.91 7.03
CA ASP A 56 -13.22 8.73 5.80
C ASP A 56 -12.39 10.00 6.03
#